data_AF-A0A1B6HND5-F1
#
_entry.id   AF-A0A1B6HND5-F1
#
_cell.length_a   1.000
_cell.length_b   1.000
_cell.length_c   1.000
_cell.angle_alpha   90.00
_cell.angle_beta   90.00
_cell.angle_gamma   90.00
#
_symmetry.space_group_name_H-M   'P 1'
#
loop_
_entity.id
_entity.type
_entity.pdbx_description
1 polymer ?
#
loop_
_entity_poly.entity_id
_entity_poly.type
_entity_poly.pdbx_seq_one_letter_code
_entity_poly.pdbx_strand_id
1 'polypeptide(L)'
;VRDPASLSRRYANLLNCPIQTSRQIRACLLQKSVEDLLEATTLIRDTLQEPFSLFAPVVERHKGKNRFLRDDPLKLFKSRKFAQVPLITGFTRDEFNWRAQYLLTNSTYVYRLNNEFDEIAPWEFQYPRDPRPVSRRISSAFDNQPVSNYTEEQLGW
;
A
#
# COMPACT_ATOMS: atom_id res chain seq x y z
N VAL A 1 -7.87 -5.32 1.71
CA VAL A 1 -8.13 -3.87 1.72
C VAL A 1 -7.45 -3.35 2.97
N ARG A 2 -6.61 -2.33 2.85
CA ARG A 2 -5.98 -1.73 4.04
C ARG A 2 -7.06 -1.09 4.89
N ASP A 3 -7.24 -1.59 6.11
CA ASP A 3 -8.18 -1.00 7.06
C ASP A 3 -7.49 0.19 7.76
N PRO A 4 -7.91 1.44 7.50
CA PRO A 4 -7.28 2.61 8.12
C PRO A 4 -7.45 2.62 9.64
N ALA A 5 -8.49 2.00 10.18
CA ALA A 5 -8.69 1.93 11.62
C ALA A 5 -7.65 1.00 12.28
N SER A 6 -7.45 -0.19 11.70
CA SER A 6 -6.38 -1.12 12.12
C SER A 6 -5.00 -0.47 12.01
N LEU A 7 -4.69 0.18 10.88
CA LEU A 7 -3.41 0.89 10.69
C LEU A 7 -3.20 1.99 11.74
N SER A 8 -4.22 2.81 11.99
CA SER A 8 -4.15 3.88 13.00
C SER A 8 -3.90 3.34 14.41
N ARG A 9 -4.49 2.20 14.79
CA ARG A 9 -4.22 1.55 16.08
C ARG A 9 -2.79 1.02 16.17
N ARG A 10 -2.30 0.35 15.11
CA ARG A 10 -0.91 -0.14 15.06
C ARG A 10 0.10 1.00 15.19
N TYR A 11 -0.13 2.10 14.47
CA TYR A 11 0.71 3.29 14.51
C TYR A 11 0.71 3.95 15.90
N ALA A 12 -0.47 4.10 16.50
CA ALA A 12 -0.59 4.61 17.87
C ALA A 12 0.15 3.71 18.89
N ASN A 13 0.05 2.39 18.73
CA ASN A 13 0.72 1.45 19.62
C ASN A 13 2.25 1.57 19.60
N LEU A 14 2.86 1.80 18.42
CA LEU A 14 4.31 2.02 18.30
C LEU A 14 4.78 3.26 19.08
N LEU A 15 3.91 4.24 19.24
CA LEU A 15 4.17 5.49 19.95
C LEU A 15 3.72 5.44 21.41
N ASN A 16 3.40 4.25 21.93
CA ASN A 16 2.87 4.04 23.28
C ASN A 16 1.59 4.87 23.55
N CYS A 17 0.75 5.08 22.54
CA CYS A 17 -0.53 5.75 22.67
C CYS A 17 -1.68 4.77 22.95
N PRO A 18 -2.76 5.20 23.63
CA PRO A 18 -3.96 4.39 23.79
C PRO A 18 -4.60 4.04 22.43
N ILE A 19 -5.15 2.84 22.29
CA ILE A 19 -5.68 2.30 21.02
C ILE A 19 -7.19 2.04 21.00
N GLN A 20 -7.89 2.37 22.08
CA GLN A 20 -9.30 1.99 22.28
C GLN A 20 -10.25 2.84 21.43
N THR A 21 -10.05 4.17 21.40
CA THR A 21 -10.93 5.09 20.66
C THR A 21 -10.14 6.05 19.78
N SER A 22 -10.73 6.45 18.64
CA SER A 22 -10.12 7.43 17.74
C SER A 22 -9.84 8.78 18.43
N ARG A 23 -10.65 9.15 19.44
CA ARG A 23 -10.46 10.38 20.22
C ARG A 23 -9.18 10.31 21.06
N GLN A 24 -8.95 9.19 21.76
CA GLN A 24 -7.75 8.99 22.58
C GLN A 24 -6.50 8.86 21.71
N ILE A 25 -6.58 8.09 20.62
CA ILE A 25 -5.48 7.98 19.65
C ILE A 25 -5.06 9.37 19.16
N ARG A 26 -6.03 10.17 18.67
CA ARG A 26 -5.76 11.52 18.18
C ARG A 26 -5.14 12.42 19.26
N ALA A 27 -5.70 12.42 20.47
CA ALA A 27 -5.22 13.28 21.54
C ALA A 27 -3.77 12.98 21.91
N CYS A 28 -3.39 11.70 21.96
CA CYS A 28 -2.01 11.29 22.24
C CYS A 28 -1.06 11.60 21.07
N LEU A 29 -1.44 11.29 19.83
CA LEU A 29 -0.60 11.55 18.65
C LEU A 29 -0.27 13.04 18.48
N LEU A 30 -1.21 13.93 18.84
CA LEU A 30 -0.98 15.38 18.79
C LEU A 30 0.02 15.90 19.84
N GLN A 31 0.41 15.08 20.81
CA GLN A 31 1.41 15.42 21.82
C GLN A 31 2.80 14.86 21.47
N LYS A 32 2.92 14.06 20.41
CA LYS A 32 4.19 13.49 19.96
C LYS A 32 5.00 14.53 19.19
N SER A 33 6.32 14.42 19.29
CA SER A 33 7.24 15.20 18.45
C SER A 33 7.06 14.79 16.99
N VAL A 34 7.48 15.66 16.07
CA VAL A 34 7.45 15.33 14.64
C VAL A 34 8.42 14.18 14.35
N GLU A 35 9.56 14.18 15.05
CA GLU A 35 10.61 13.17 14.97
C GLU A 35 10.06 11.78 15.34
N ASP A 36 9.37 11.65 16.48
CA ASP A 36 8.78 10.39 16.92
C ASP A 36 7.76 9.87 15.89
N LEU A 37 6.92 10.78 15.36
CA LEU A 37 5.92 10.44 14.35
C LEU A 37 6.60 9.91 13.08
N LEU A 38 7.65 10.58 12.59
CA LEU A 38 8.38 10.15 11.40
C LEU A 38 9.09 8.81 11.63
N GLU A 39 9.74 8.62 12.78
CA GLU A 39 10.38 7.35 13.14
C GLU A 39 9.36 6.20 13.17
N ALA A 40 8.18 6.42 13.76
CA ALA A 40 7.13 5.40 13.77
C ALA A 40 6.66 5.00 12.35
N THR A 41 6.78 5.87 11.35
CA THR A 41 6.43 5.53 9.95
C THR A 41 7.43 4.56 9.31
N THR A 42 8.69 4.53 9.78
CA THR A 42 9.69 3.58 9.28
C THR A 42 9.50 2.21 9.93
N LEU A 43 9.15 2.19 11.22
CA LEU A 43 8.98 0.97 12.02
C LEU A 43 7.71 0.17 11.70
N ILE A 44 6.64 0.82 11.24
CA ILE A 44 5.34 0.16 11.02
C ILE A 44 5.29 -0.72 9.77
N ARG A 45 6.33 -0.73 8.94
CA ARG A 45 6.32 -1.36 7.62
C ARG A 45 6.25 -2.88 7.74
N ASP A 46 5.34 -3.47 6.99
CA ASP A 46 5.23 -4.93 6.83
C ASP A 46 6.08 -5.44 5.64
N THR A 47 6.68 -4.52 4.88
CA THR A 47 7.42 -4.79 3.64
C THR A 47 8.91 -4.53 3.82
N LEU A 48 9.73 -5.32 3.11
CA LEU A 48 11.17 -5.08 3.00
C LEU A 48 11.51 -3.93 2.03
N GLN A 49 10.52 -3.44 1.27
CA GLN A 49 10.61 -2.21 0.48
C GLN A 49 9.79 -1.09 1.11
N GLU A 50 10.10 0.15 0.75
CA GLU A 50 9.24 1.30 1.03
C GLU A 50 7.84 1.09 0.44
N PRO A 51 6.77 1.21 1.24
CA PRO A 51 5.41 1.15 0.71
C PRO A 51 5.13 2.41 -0.12
N PHE A 52 4.46 2.29 -1.26
CA PHE A 52 4.08 3.46 -2.10
C PHE A 52 3.35 4.56 -1.33
N SER A 53 2.53 4.17 -0.36
CA SER A 53 1.83 5.07 0.53
C SER A 53 1.50 4.32 1.81
N LEU A 54 1.98 4.76 2.96
CA LEU A 54 1.57 4.19 4.24
C LEU A 54 0.14 4.62 4.59
N PHE A 55 -0.12 5.94 4.51
CA PHE A 55 -1.41 6.56 4.69
C PHE A 55 -1.98 7.01 3.33
N ALA A 56 -3.04 6.33 2.89
CA ALA A 56 -3.69 6.58 1.60
C ALA A 56 -5.08 7.22 1.78
N PRO A 57 -5.66 7.82 0.73
CA PRO A 57 -7.05 8.29 0.76
C PRO A 57 -8.04 7.18 1.14
N VAL A 58 -9.07 7.53 1.93
CA VAL A 58 -10.11 6.59 2.39
C VAL A 58 -11.49 7.16 2.18
N VAL A 59 -12.49 6.28 2.04
CA VAL A 59 -13.89 6.69 2.00
C VAL A 59 -14.33 7.17 3.39
N GLU A 60 -14.71 8.44 3.50
CA GLU A 60 -15.11 9.07 4.76
C GLU A 60 -16.56 8.70 5.12
N ARG A 61 -16.70 7.82 6.12
CA ARG A 61 -18.02 7.30 6.54
C ARG A 61 -18.83 8.26 7.40
N HIS A 62 -18.18 9.09 8.22
CA HIS A 62 -18.88 10.01 9.12
C HIS A 62 -19.47 11.19 8.35
N LYS A 63 -20.74 11.50 8.61
CA LYS A 63 -21.46 12.59 7.96
C LYS A 63 -20.94 13.96 8.44
N GLY A 64 -19.93 14.49 7.75
CA GLY A 64 -19.48 15.88 7.87
C GLY A 64 -19.78 16.65 6.58
N LYS A 65 -19.97 17.98 6.68
CA LYS A 65 -20.20 18.84 5.50
C LYS A 65 -19.01 18.84 4.53
N ASN A 66 -17.79 18.64 5.05
CA ASN A 66 -16.54 18.82 4.31
C ASN A 66 -15.82 17.50 3.96
N ARG A 67 -16.56 16.44 3.65
CA ARG A 67 -15.95 15.20 3.15
C ARG A 67 -15.36 15.39 1.75
N PHE A 68 -14.11 14.98 1.59
CA PHE A 68 -13.38 14.91 0.33
C PHE A 68 -13.82 13.68 -0.48
N LEU A 69 -13.58 12.46 0.02
CA LEU A 69 -13.94 11.22 -0.68
C LEU A 69 -15.16 10.55 -0.03
N ARG A 70 -16.32 10.76 -0.66
CA ARG A 70 -17.64 10.46 -0.05
C ARG A 70 -18.14 9.04 -0.27
N ASP A 71 -17.62 8.36 -1.27
CA ASP A 71 -17.96 6.99 -1.66
C ASP A 71 -16.78 6.38 -2.42
N ASP A 72 -16.89 5.10 -2.77
CA ASP A 72 -15.92 4.38 -3.59
C ASP A 72 -15.66 5.11 -4.92
N PRO A 73 -14.40 5.42 -5.27
CA PRO A 73 -14.06 6.12 -6.50
C PRO A 73 -14.63 5.47 -7.77
N LEU A 74 -14.67 4.14 -7.85
CA LEU A 74 -15.21 3.42 -9.00
C LEU A 74 -16.73 3.60 -9.10
N LYS A 75 -17.44 3.65 -7.96
CA LYS A 75 -18.88 3.96 -7.94
C LYS A 75 -19.15 5.40 -8.36
N LEU A 76 -18.37 6.35 -7.84
CA LEU A 76 -18.50 7.77 -8.21
C LEU A 76 -18.26 7.97 -9.71
N PHE A 77 -17.24 7.30 -10.24
CA PHE A 77 -16.94 7.32 -11.67
C PHE A 77 -18.07 6.73 -12.51
N LYS A 78 -18.51 5.49 -12.21
CA LYS A 78 -19.60 4.81 -12.93
C LYS A 78 -20.93 5.58 -12.88
N SER A 79 -21.21 6.26 -11.77
CA SER A 79 -22.42 7.07 -11.58
C SER A 79 -22.30 8.52 -12.05
N ARG A 80 -21.16 8.89 -12.68
CA ARG A 80 -20.87 10.25 -13.15
C ARG A 80 -20.95 11.32 -12.04
N LYS A 81 -20.69 10.93 -10.79
CA LYS A 81 -20.66 11.82 -9.62
C LYS A 81 -19.27 12.41 -9.41
N PHE A 82 -18.77 13.09 -10.42
CA PHE A 82 -17.48 13.79 -10.42
C PHE A 82 -17.56 14.98 -11.38
N ALA A 83 -16.59 15.90 -11.31
CA ALA A 83 -16.53 17.03 -12.22
C ALA A 83 -16.33 16.56 -13.67
N GLN A 84 -17.27 16.88 -14.55
CA GLN A 84 -17.22 16.50 -15.97
C GLN A 84 -16.39 17.53 -16.74
N VAL A 85 -15.07 17.36 -16.74
CA VAL A 85 -14.12 18.23 -17.45
C VAL A 85 -13.22 17.38 -18.36
N PRO A 86 -12.67 17.95 -19.45
CA PRO A 86 -11.69 17.24 -20.27
C PRO A 86 -10.48 16.80 -19.43
N LEU A 87 -10.09 15.53 -19.56
CA LEU A 87 -8.93 14.93 -18.87
C LEU A 87 -8.01 14.29 -19.90
N ILE A 88 -6.73 14.62 -19.83
CA ILE A 88 -5.65 13.88 -20.51
C ILE A 88 -4.88 13.14 -19.42
N THR A 89 -4.75 11.84 -19.57
CA THR A 89 -3.98 10.98 -18.67
C THR A 89 -3.20 9.95 -19.49
N GLY A 90 -2.11 9.42 -18.93
CA GLY A 90 -1.24 8.44 -19.57
C GLY A 90 -0.34 7.76 -18.55
N PHE A 91 0.39 6.76 -19.01
CA PHE A 91 1.39 6.02 -18.24
C PHE A 91 2.66 5.87 -19.09
N THR A 92 3.79 5.64 -18.43
CA THR A 92 5.06 5.37 -19.12
C THR A 92 5.19 3.86 -19.37
N ARG A 93 5.89 3.47 -20.44
CA ARG A 93 6.14 2.05 -20.77
C ARG A 93 6.72 1.27 -19.59
N ASP A 94 7.70 1.85 -18.90
CA ASP A 94 8.49 1.20 -17.86
C ASP A 94 8.20 1.82 -16.47
N GLU A 95 6.92 2.10 -16.20
CA GLU A 95 6.51 2.63 -14.90
C GLU A 95 6.93 1.68 -13.76
N PHE A 96 7.36 2.24 -12.63
CA PHE A 96 7.85 1.49 -11.46
C PHE A 96 9.13 0.66 -11.65
N ASN A 97 9.85 0.79 -12.78
CA ASN A 97 11.13 0.09 -13.02
C ASN A 97 12.14 0.28 -11.87
N TRP A 98 12.27 1.49 -11.34
CA TRP A 98 13.13 1.80 -10.18
C TRP A 98 12.88 0.90 -8.96
N ARG A 99 11.63 0.47 -8.76
CA ARG A 99 11.24 -0.39 -7.63
C ARG A 99 11.61 -1.84 -7.90
N ALA A 100 11.49 -2.29 -9.15
CA ALA A 100 11.96 -3.60 -9.58
C ALA A 100 13.49 -3.71 -9.48
N GLN A 101 14.24 -2.66 -9.83
CA GLN A 101 15.70 -2.64 -9.63
C GLN A 101 16.10 -2.79 -8.16
N TYR A 102 15.49 -2.00 -7.25
CA TYR A 102 15.76 -2.13 -5.82
C TYR A 102 15.47 -3.55 -5.32
N LEU A 103 14.39 -4.17 -5.82
CA LEU A 103 14.05 -5.55 -5.53
C LEU A 103 15.15 -6.53 -5.94
N LEU A 104 15.58 -6.46 -7.20
CA LEU A 104 16.53 -7.39 -7.81
C LEU A 104 17.91 -7.31 -7.15
N THR A 105 18.31 -6.11 -6.68
CA THR A 105 19.57 -5.92 -5.94
C THR A 105 19.53 -6.43 -4.48
N ASN A 106 18.37 -6.84 -3.98
CA ASN A 106 18.20 -7.34 -2.61
C ASN A 106 17.96 -8.86 -2.62
N SER A 107 19.02 -9.63 -2.37
CA SER A 107 18.98 -11.10 -2.41
C SER A 107 17.95 -11.70 -1.45
N THR A 108 17.74 -11.10 -0.28
CA THR A 108 16.69 -11.50 0.67
C THR A 108 15.31 -11.29 0.05
N TYR A 109 15.07 -10.17 -0.64
CA TYR A 109 13.78 -9.91 -1.28
C TYR A 109 13.51 -10.88 -2.43
N VAL A 110 14.50 -11.11 -3.30
CA VAL A 110 14.40 -12.07 -4.41
C VAL A 110 14.11 -13.47 -3.87
N TYR A 111 14.84 -13.91 -2.83
CA TYR A 111 14.61 -15.20 -2.19
C TYR A 111 13.16 -15.32 -1.71
N ARG A 112 12.67 -14.34 -0.96
CA ARG A 112 11.32 -14.45 -0.40
C ARG A 112 10.23 -14.30 -1.48
N LEU A 113 10.42 -13.51 -2.53
CA LEU A 113 9.45 -13.49 -3.64
C LEU A 113 9.34 -14.85 -4.33
N ASN A 114 10.46 -15.53 -4.53
CA ASN A 114 10.46 -16.84 -5.18
C ASN A 114 9.91 -17.97 -4.29
N ASN A 115 10.11 -17.89 -2.97
CA ASN A 115 9.77 -18.99 -2.05
C ASN A 115 8.54 -18.71 -1.17
N GLU A 116 8.16 -17.45 -1.01
CA GLU A 116 7.10 -16.97 -0.10
C GLU A 116 6.13 -16.02 -0.84
N PHE A 117 5.93 -16.20 -2.15
CA PHE A 117 5.11 -15.31 -2.99
C PHE A 117 3.72 -15.07 -2.41
N ASP A 118 3.04 -16.13 -1.95
CA ASP A 118 1.70 -16.06 -1.35
C ASP A 118 1.64 -15.12 -0.13
N GLU A 119 2.75 -14.97 0.58
CA GLU A 119 2.87 -14.10 1.75
C GLU A 119 3.24 -12.67 1.38
N ILE A 120 4.20 -12.47 0.46
CA ILE A 120 4.74 -11.13 0.16
C ILE A 120 3.91 -10.37 -0.86
N ALA A 121 3.41 -11.05 -1.89
CA ALA A 121 2.72 -10.42 -3.01
C ALA A 121 1.54 -9.52 -2.57
N PRO A 122 0.72 -9.87 -1.55
CA PRO A 122 -0.32 -8.96 -1.06
C PRO A 122 0.22 -7.62 -0.55
N TRP A 123 1.39 -7.61 0.07
CA TRP A 123 2.00 -6.37 0.55
C TRP A 123 2.64 -5.57 -0.58
N GLU A 124 3.38 -6.26 -1.46
CA GLU A 124 4.10 -5.66 -2.59
C GLU A 124 3.15 -4.99 -3.58
N PHE A 125 2.08 -5.70 -3.94
CA PHE A 125 1.06 -5.26 -4.91
C PHE A 125 -0.21 -4.71 -4.26
N GLN A 126 -0.18 -4.50 -2.93
CA GLN A 126 -1.19 -3.80 -2.14
C GLN A 126 -2.63 -4.34 -2.22
N TYR A 127 -2.81 -5.63 -2.51
CA TYR A 127 -4.13 -6.27 -2.49
C TYR A 127 -4.42 -6.95 -1.13
N PRO A 128 -5.69 -7.31 -0.83
CA PRO A 128 -6.03 -7.99 0.43
C PRO A 128 -5.26 -9.31 0.62
N ARG A 129 -4.70 -9.55 1.81
CA ARG A 129 -4.03 -10.83 2.14
C ARG A 129 -4.97 -12.03 2.01
N ASP A 130 -6.24 -11.83 2.35
CA ASP A 130 -7.29 -12.81 2.21
C ASP A 130 -8.33 -12.37 1.16
N PRO A 131 -8.74 -13.28 0.25
CA PRO A 131 -8.35 -14.68 0.21
C PRO A 131 -7.00 -14.90 -0.53
N ARG A 132 -6.19 -15.83 -0.02
CA ARG A 132 -4.87 -16.21 -0.61
C ARG A 132 -4.84 -16.58 -2.11
N PRO A 133 -5.92 -17.06 -2.77
CA PRO A 133 -5.87 -17.42 -4.19
C PRO A 133 -5.51 -16.27 -5.14
N VAL A 134 -5.58 -15.01 -4.71
CA VAL A 134 -5.16 -13.86 -5.55
C VAL A 134 -3.69 -13.97 -5.91
N SER A 135 -2.81 -14.27 -4.94
CA SER A 135 -1.38 -14.45 -5.17
C SER A 135 -1.10 -15.55 -6.20
N ARG A 136 -1.77 -16.71 -6.06
CA ARG A 136 -1.61 -17.83 -7.00
C ARG A 136 -2.06 -17.50 -8.42
N ARG A 137 -3.15 -16.73 -8.57
CA ARG A 137 -3.62 -16.26 -9.89
C ARG A 137 -2.61 -15.32 -10.53
N ILE A 138 -1.98 -14.45 -9.75
CA ILE A 138 -0.92 -13.57 -10.25
C ILE A 138 0.27 -14.41 -10.69
N SER A 139 0.80 -15.28 -9.83
CA SER A 139 1.99 -16.10 -10.16
C SER A 139 1.77 -17.01 -11.38
N SER A 140 0.59 -17.65 -11.48
CA SER A 140 0.25 -18.50 -12.63
C SER A 140 0.10 -17.73 -13.95
N ALA A 141 -0.27 -16.45 -13.92
CA ALA A 141 -0.31 -15.62 -15.13
C ALA A 141 1.09 -15.34 -15.72
N PHE A 142 2.14 -15.60 -14.93
CA PHE A 142 3.55 -15.51 -15.34
C PHE A 142 4.22 -16.89 -15.36
N ASP A 143 3.45 -17.96 -15.59
CA ASP A 143 3.93 -19.35 -15.64
C ASP A 143 4.71 -19.81 -14.39
N ASN A 144 4.51 -19.13 -13.25
CA ASN A 144 5.30 -19.31 -12.02
C ASN A 144 6.82 -19.21 -12.25
N GLN A 145 7.26 -18.38 -13.21
CA GLN A 145 8.68 -18.15 -13.44
C GLN A 145 9.33 -17.47 -12.22
N PRO A 146 10.54 -17.88 -11.82
CA PRO A 146 11.24 -17.25 -10.73
C PRO A 146 11.80 -15.88 -11.15
N VAL A 147 11.78 -14.94 -10.21
CA VAL A 147 12.49 -13.68 -10.33
C VAL A 147 13.99 -13.95 -10.23
N SER A 148 14.72 -13.57 -11.26
CA SER A 148 16.18 -13.70 -11.40
C SER A 148 16.78 -12.54 -12.21
N ASN A 149 18.11 -12.50 -12.37
CA ASN A 149 18.78 -11.53 -13.24
C ASN A 149 18.29 -11.58 -14.70
N TYR A 150 17.79 -12.72 -15.19
CA TYR A 150 17.19 -12.80 -16.53
C TYR A 150 15.92 -11.93 -16.67
N THR A 151 15.18 -11.76 -15.58
CA THR A 151 14.02 -10.84 -15.51
C THR A 151 14.44 -9.37 -15.57
N GLU A 152 15.69 -9.05 -15.26
CA GLU A 152 16.23 -7.68 -15.32
C GLU A 152 16.32 -7.18 -16.77
N GLU A 153 16.75 -8.05 -17.69
CA GLU A 153 16.83 -7.75 -19.13
C GLU A 153 15.45 -7.41 -19.73
N GLN A 154 14.36 -7.94 -19.15
CA GLN A 154 12.98 -7.64 -19.54
C GLN A 154 12.53 -6.25 -19.08
N LEU A 155 13.24 -5.61 -18.14
CA LEU A 155 12.97 -4.25 -17.67
C LEU A 155 13.54 -3.16 -18.60
N GLY A 156 14.08 -3.54 -19.76
CA GLY A 156 14.47 -2.59 -20.81
C GLY A 156 15.83 -1.93 -20.61
N TRP A 157 16.76 -2.61 -19.92
CA TRP A 157 18.16 -2.21 -19.75
C TRP A 157 19.10 -3.16 -20.49
#